data_AF-A0A3L7UXR2-F1
#
_entry.id   AF-A0A3L7UXR2-F1
#
_cell.length_a   1.000
_cell.length_b   1.000
_cell.length_c   1.000
_cell.angle_alpha   90.00
_cell.angle_beta   90.00
_cell.angle_gamma   90.00
#
_symmetry.space_group_name_H-M   'P 1'
#
loop_
_entity.id
_entity.type
_entity.pdbx_description
1 polymer ?
#
loop_
_entity_poly.entity_id
_entity_poly.type
_entity_poly.pdbx_seq_one_letter_code
_entity_poly.pdbx_strand_id
1 'polypeptide(L)'
;MTPPQSAFEQGHHAAPVGSQIDYRYFMSCVHCGLCTSACPTYLETGNENDSPRGRIYLMRGVVDGRIALTDTVKHHLELCLDCRACETACPSGVQYGRLIEPFRVEMQQRELAAGDPQANGWFQKFILYGLFPYASRLRWALAPARWTQRLGLDRMAEGLGLTKLLPKQLQRMQSLLPKLPPPTPRLPEVLSPVGKRRARVALFTGCVADAMFGPTNWATARVLQHNGCEVVVPRNQVCCGAIHYHSGAGEPALQLAQQNAAAFNVDDVDAVIINVAGCGSMLKDYGHVAHELAPADDATRQRLDKFAHKVKDVSEFLMSLGPVAPTGEIKLRATYHDACHLCHAQKIREQPRDLLSLVPGLELVPLAESEICCGAAGSYNLTQPEMAAQLGRRKLENILKTNAQAVITGNAGCSLQLQMQLRQAGHDIWVAHPMDVLDLSYRQQQPACLR
;
A
#
# COMPACT_ATOMS: atom_id res chain seq x y z
N MET A 1 -64.62 3.30 -1.17
CA MET A 1 -63.51 2.67 -0.44
C MET A 1 -62.22 3.22 -1.01
N THR A 2 -61.74 4.30 -0.41
CA THR A 2 -60.52 5.01 -0.79
C THR A 2 -59.39 4.43 0.05
N PRO A 3 -58.23 4.05 -0.51
CA PRO A 3 -57.15 3.49 0.29
C PRO A 3 -56.60 4.56 1.24
N PRO A 4 -56.17 4.18 2.46
CA PRO A 4 -55.67 5.13 3.44
C PRO A 4 -54.33 5.69 2.96
N GLN A 5 -54.23 7.02 2.99
CA GLN A 5 -52.98 7.76 2.84
C GLN A 5 -52.04 7.33 3.96
N SER A 6 -50.95 6.61 3.62
CA SER A 6 -49.87 6.35 4.56
C SER A 6 -49.17 7.66 4.87
N ALA A 7 -49.14 8.00 6.16
CA ALA A 7 -48.36 9.08 6.72
C ALA A 7 -46.89 8.91 6.35
N PHE A 8 -46.43 9.64 5.32
CA PHE A 8 -45.02 9.96 5.17
C PHE A 8 -44.71 11.03 6.23
N GLU A 9 -44.37 10.57 7.43
CA GLU A 9 -43.66 11.41 8.39
C GLU A 9 -42.39 11.91 7.72
N GLN A 10 -42.35 13.22 7.47
CA GLN A 10 -41.17 13.95 7.01
C GLN A 10 -40.16 14.05 8.15
N GLY A 11 -39.60 12.92 8.56
CA GLY A 11 -38.31 12.91 9.25
C GLY A 11 -37.25 13.36 8.25
N HIS A 12 -36.39 14.30 8.64
CA HIS A 12 -35.18 14.62 7.90
C HIS A 12 -34.26 13.38 7.89
N HIS A 13 -34.57 12.39 7.05
CA HIS A 13 -33.73 11.21 6.86
C HIS A 13 -32.50 11.66 6.08
N ALA A 14 -31.36 11.71 6.76
CA ALA A 14 -30.08 11.93 6.13
C ALA A 14 -29.90 10.96 4.94
N ALA A 15 -29.56 11.49 3.77
CA ALA A 15 -29.41 10.74 2.52
C ALA A 15 -28.51 9.51 2.73
N PRO A 16 -28.92 8.27 2.34
CA PRO A 16 -28.22 7.00 2.63
C PRO A 16 -26.69 7.03 2.41
N VAL A 17 -25.94 6.21 3.16
CA VAL A 17 -24.49 6.06 2.92
C VAL A 17 -24.26 5.56 1.50
N GLY A 18 -23.29 6.17 0.81
CA GLY A 18 -22.94 5.89 -0.57
C GLY A 18 -23.84 6.59 -1.58
N SER A 19 -24.72 7.51 -1.15
CA SER A 19 -25.63 8.23 -2.05
C SER A 19 -24.91 9.21 -2.97
N GLN A 20 -23.66 9.59 -2.65
CA GLN A 20 -22.83 10.44 -3.51
C GLN A 20 -22.07 9.66 -4.59
N ILE A 21 -22.04 8.33 -4.48
CA ILE A 21 -21.39 7.46 -5.47
C ILE A 21 -22.24 7.40 -6.73
N ASP A 22 -21.63 7.63 -7.90
CA ASP A 22 -22.32 7.51 -9.18
C ASP A 22 -22.90 6.10 -9.33
N TYR A 23 -24.24 6.03 -9.42
CA TYR A 23 -24.98 4.78 -9.42
C TYR A 23 -24.57 3.84 -10.57
N ARG A 24 -24.01 4.39 -11.66
CA ARG A 24 -23.51 3.59 -12.79
C ARG A 24 -22.41 2.62 -12.36
N TYR A 25 -21.58 2.97 -11.37
CA TYR A 25 -20.54 2.05 -10.88
C TYR A 25 -21.13 0.78 -10.24
N PHE A 26 -22.25 0.88 -9.53
CA PHE A 26 -22.95 -0.29 -8.99
C PHE A 26 -23.54 -1.16 -10.12
N MET A 27 -24.09 -0.51 -11.14
CA MET A 27 -24.73 -1.18 -12.28
C MET A 27 -23.76 -1.89 -13.22
N SER A 28 -22.47 -1.55 -13.18
CA SER A 28 -21.43 -2.27 -13.94
C SER A 28 -21.26 -3.73 -13.50
N CYS A 29 -21.66 -4.09 -12.28
CA CYS A 29 -21.58 -5.47 -11.80
C CYS A 29 -22.75 -6.31 -12.31
N VAL A 30 -22.45 -7.30 -13.16
CA VAL A 30 -23.44 -8.28 -13.66
C VAL A 30 -23.56 -9.53 -12.79
N HIS A 31 -22.96 -9.53 -11.59
CA HIS A 31 -22.99 -10.64 -10.62
C HIS A 31 -22.50 -12.02 -11.12
N CYS A 32 -21.67 -12.08 -12.17
CA CYS A 32 -21.20 -13.36 -12.76
C CYS A 32 -20.30 -14.22 -11.84
N GLY A 33 -19.63 -13.62 -10.85
CA GLY A 33 -18.80 -14.34 -9.89
C GLY A 33 -17.33 -14.51 -10.25
N LEU A 34 -16.84 -14.08 -11.41
CA LEU A 34 -15.41 -14.23 -11.78
C LEU A 34 -14.44 -13.55 -10.82
N CYS A 35 -14.89 -12.51 -10.11
CA CYS A 35 -14.08 -11.80 -9.13
C CYS A 35 -13.81 -12.61 -7.85
N THR A 36 -14.53 -13.71 -7.59
CA THR A 36 -14.43 -14.48 -6.34
C THR A 36 -13.09 -15.21 -6.23
N SER A 37 -12.60 -15.80 -7.33
CA SER A 37 -11.31 -16.50 -7.38
C SER A 37 -10.10 -15.57 -7.25
N ALA A 38 -10.28 -14.27 -7.54
CA ALA A 38 -9.24 -13.26 -7.38
C ALA A 38 -9.28 -12.56 -6.01
N CYS A 39 -10.35 -12.74 -5.22
CA CYS A 39 -10.53 -12.01 -3.97
C CYS A 39 -9.90 -12.75 -2.78
N PRO A 40 -8.84 -12.21 -2.14
CA PRO A 40 -8.15 -12.94 -1.08
C PRO A 40 -9.04 -13.26 0.12
N THR A 41 -9.92 -12.34 0.53
CA THR A 41 -10.80 -12.59 1.68
C THR A 41 -11.85 -13.65 1.38
N TYR A 42 -12.37 -13.71 0.15
CA TYR A 42 -13.29 -14.76 -0.24
C TYR A 42 -12.59 -16.12 -0.28
N LEU A 43 -11.36 -16.19 -0.79
CA LEU A 43 -10.58 -17.45 -0.82
C LEU A 43 -10.33 -18.03 0.57
N GLU A 44 -10.18 -17.18 1.60
CA GLU A 44 -10.02 -17.63 2.99
C GLU A 44 -11.34 -17.95 3.69
N THR A 45 -12.43 -17.24 3.37
CA THR A 45 -13.71 -17.36 4.10
C THR A 45 -14.75 -18.25 3.42
N GLY A 46 -14.73 -18.35 2.08
CA GLY A 46 -15.81 -18.91 1.27
C GLY A 46 -17.14 -18.15 1.37
N ASN A 47 -17.18 -17.01 2.07
CA ASN A 47 -18.40 -16.25 2.33
C ASN A 47 -18.67 -15.25 1.20
N GLU A 48 -19.80 -15.39 0.52
CA GLU A 48 -20.17 -14.50 -0.59
C GLU A 48 -20.21 -13.03 -0.18
N ASN A 49 -20.60 -12.70 1.06
CA ASN A 49 -20.59 -11.33 1.56
C ASN A 49 -19.18 -10.72 1.64
N ASP A 50 -18.14 -11.56 1.71
CA ASP A 50 -16.74 -11.19 1.68
C ASP A 50 -16.12 -11.27 0.28
N SER A 51 -16.96 -11.49 -0.74
CA SER A 51 -16.58 -11.40 -2.15
C SER A 51 -16.75 -9.96 -2.67
N PRO A 52 -16.10 -9.58 -3.78
CA PRO A 52 -16.27 -8.25 -4.37
C PRO A 52 -17.71 -8.01 -4.83
N ARG A 53 -18.34 -8.98 -5.52
CA ARG A 53 -19.73 -8.82 -5.98
C ARG A 53 -20.73 -8.82 -4.80
N GLY A 54 -20.46 -9.57 -3.74
CA GLY A 54 -21.29 -9.57 -2.54
C GLY A 54 -21.22 -8.23 -1.83
N ARG A 55 -20.03 -7.64 -1.69
CA ARG A 55 -19.87 -6.28 -1.14
C ARG A 55 -20.55 -5.22 -1.98
N ILE A 56 -20.49 -5.31 -3.31
CA ILE A 56 -21.27 -4.42 -4.20
C ILE A 56 -22.77 -4.58 -3.92
N TYR A 57 -23.25 -5.80 -3.76
CA TYR A 57 -24.66 -6.06 -3.43
C TYR A 57 -25.05 -5.44 -2.08
N LEU A 58 -24.20 -5.58 -1.06
CA LEU A 58 -24.40 -4.98 0.26
C LEU A 58 -24.44 -3.45 0.19
N MET A 59 -23.43 -2.83 -0.43
CA MET A 59 -23.36 -1.38 -0.58
C MET A 59 -24.59 -0.85 -1.34
N ARG A 60 -24.95 -1.49 -2.46
CA ARG A 60 -26.15 -1.13 -3.24
C ARG A 60 -27.43 -1.29 -2.41
N GLY A 61 -27.55 -2.37 -1.63
CA GLY A 61 -28.71 -2.59 -0.77
C GLY A 61 -28.89 -1.48 0.27
N VAL A 62 -27.78 -0.96 0.82
CA VAL A 62 -27.79 0.20 1.72
C VAL A 62 -28.18 1.48 0.98
N VAL A 63 -27.58 1.74 -0.19
CA VAL A 63 -27.90 2.93 -1.03
C VAL A 63 -29.37 2.94 -1.45
N ASP A 64 -29.90 1.79 -1.88
CA ASP A 64 -31.29 1.62 -2.32
C ASP A 64 -32.30 1.61 -1.14
N GLY A 65 -31.82 1.71 0.12
CA GLY A 65 -32.67 1.67 1.32
C GLY A 65 -33.32 0.31 1.60
N ARG A 66 -32.84 -0.77 0.96
CA ARG A 66 -33.39 -2.14 1.12
C ARG A 66 -32.87 -2.84 2.37
N ILE A 67 -31.68 -2.48 2.81
CA ILE A 67 -31.07 -2.98 4.05
C ILE A 67 -30.49 -1.82 4.86
N ALA A 68 -30.49 -1.96 6.19
CA ALA A 68 -29.80 -1.03 7.07
C ALA A 68 -28.29 -1.29 7.08
N LEU A 69 -27.50 -0.24 7.33
CA LEU A 69 -26.06 -0.36 7.58
C LEU A 69 -25.82 -0.86 9.01
N THR A 70 -25.98 -2.17 9.21
CA THR A 70 -25.72 -2.85 10.49
C THR A 70 -24.24 -3.16 10.67
N ASP A 71 -23.81 -3.47 11.90
CA ASP A 71 -22.42 -3.85 12.19
C ASP A 71 -21.97 -5.09 11.38
N THR A 72 -22.88 -6.00 11.06
CA THR A 72 -22.59 -7.15 10.19
C THR A 72 -22.27 -6.69 8.76
N VAL A 73 -23.02 -5.74 8.21
CA VAL A 73 -22.74 -5.19 6.88
C VAL A 73 -21.41 -4.46 6.90
N LYS A 74 -21.18 -3.61 7.91
CA LYS A 74 -19.90 -2.89 8.07
C LYS A 74 -18.72 -3.86 8.13
N HIS A 75 -18.82 -4.91 8.94
CA HIS A 75 -17.77 -5.92 9.08
C HIS A 75 -17.35 -6.52 7.74
N HIS A 76 -18.31 -6.93 6.90
CA HIS A 76 -18.03 -7.46 5.57
C HIS A 76 -17.33 -6.43 4.67
N LEU A 77 -17.73 -5.16 4.73
CA LEU A 77 -17.09 -4.09 3.95
C LEU A 77 -15.68 -3.77 4.46
N GLU A 78 -15.46 -3.76 5.77
CA GLU A 78 -14.16 -3.50 6.40
C GLU A 78 -13.15 -4.62 6.20
N LEU A 79 -13.61 -5.87 6.05
CA LEU A 79 -12.73 -6.98 5.70
C LEU A 79 -12.05 -6.79 4.34
N CYS A 80 -12.59 -5.96 3.44
CA CYS A 80 -11.97 -5.71 2.15
C CYS A 80 -10.55 -5.11 2.30
N LEU A 81 -9.58 -5.73 1.60
CA LEU A 81 -8.17 -5.32 1.62
C LEU A 81 -7.86 -4.11 0.73
N ASP A 82 -8.84 -3.68 -0.09
CA ASP A 82 -8.68 -2.65 -1.12
C ASP A 82 -7.54 -2.93 -2.13
N CYS A 83 -7.31 -4.21 -2.42
CA CYS A 83 -6.22 -4.68 -3.27
C CYS A 83 -6.47 -4.52 -4.79
N ARG A 84 -7.71 -4.20 -5.18
CA ARG A 84 -8.20 -4.05 -6.56
C ARG A 84 -8.02 -5.25 -7.50
N ALA A 85 -7.67 -6.44 -6.98
CA ALA A 85 -7.58 -7.67 -7.77
C ALA A 85 -8.89 -8.01 -8.51
N CYS A 86 -10.02 -7.70 -7.89
CA CYS A 86 -11.34 -7.88 -8.48
C CYS A 86 -11.57 -7.04 -9.75
N GLU A 87 -10.95 -5.87 -9.89
CA GLU A 87 -11.07 -5.03 -11.07
C GLU A 87 -10.33 -5.67 -12.26
N THR A 88 -9.15 -6.24 -12.00
CA THR A 88 -8.37 -6.95 -13.02
C THR A 88 -9.10 -8.20 -13.52
N ALA A 89 -9.77 -8.92 -12.61
CA ALA A 89 -10.52 -10.13 -12.96
C ALA A 89 -11.89 -9.87 -13.60
N CYS A 90 -12.41 -8.64 -13.55
CA CYS A 90 -13.78 -8.33 -13.95
C CYS A 90 -13.87 -8.06 -15.47
N PRO A 91 -14.57 -8.89 -16.26
CA PRO A 91 -14.75 -8.63 -17.70
C PRO A 91 -15.67 -7.42 -17.97
N SER A 92 -16.51 -7.05 -17.01
CA SER A 92 -17.41 -5.90 -17.12
C SER A 92 -16.73 -4.56 -16.79
N GLY A 93 -15.45 -4.58 -16.39
CA GLY A 93 -14.70 -3.35 -16.10
C GLY A 93 -15.21 -2.61 -14.86
N VAL A 94 -15.70 -3.33 -13.84
CA VAL A 94 -16.09 -2.73 -12.56
C VAL A 94 -14.92 -1.98 -11.94
N GLN A 95 -15.13 -0.72 -11.60
CA GLN A 95 -14.19 0.12 -10.85
C GLN A 95 -14.52 0.01 -9.37
N TYR A 96 -14.07 -1.06 -8.73
CA TYR A 96 -14.41 -1.40 -7.35
C TYR A 96 -13.91 -0.35 -6.34
N GLY A 97 -12.73 0.23 -6.56
CA GLY A 97 -12.19 1.33 -5.73
C GLY A 97 -13.15 2.51 -5.63
N ARG A 98 -13.78 2.89 -6.76
CA ARG A 98 -14.81 3.94 -6.87
C ARG A 98 -16.11 3.63 -6.11
N LEU A 99 -16.25 2.42 -5.58
CA LEU A 99 -17.36 2.02 -4.74
C LEU A 99 -16.93 1.97 -3.28
N ILE A 100 -15.92 1.14 -2.97
CA ILE A 100 -15.59 0.83 -1.57
C ILE A 100 -14.96 2.00 -0.82
N GLU A 101 -14.12 2.79 -1.47
CA GLU A 101 -13.39 3.90 -0.85
C GLU A 101 -14.35 5.03 -0.42
N PRO A 102 -15.15 5.64 -1.33
CA PRO A 102 -16.11 6.67 -0.93
C PRO A 102 -17.17 6.14 0.03
N PHE A 103 -17.59 4.87 -0.10
CA PHE A 103 -18.55 4.27 0.83
C PHE A 103 -17.99 4.21 2.26
N ARG A 104 -16.70 3.86 2.42
CA ARG A 104 -16.03 3.86 3.74
C ARG A 104 -15.88 5.28 4.30
N VAL A 105 -15.60 6.27 3.46
CA VAL A 105 -15.55 7.67 3.87
C VAL A 105 -16.90 8.11 4.45
N GLU A 106 -17.99 7.88 3.72
CA GLU A 106 -19.34 8.24 4.18
C GLU A 106 -19.76 7.43 5.43
N MET A 107 -19.41 6.13 5.50
CA MET A 107 -19.63 5.29 6.67
C MET A 107 -18.94 5.87 7.92
N GLN A 108 -17.65 6.21 7.81
CA GLN A 108 -16.86 6.76 8.90
C GLN A 108 -17.39 8.14 9.34
N GLN A 109 -17.80 9.00 8.41
CA GLN A 109 -18.38 10.31 8.71
C GLN A 109 -19.68 10.18 9.53
N ARG A 110 -20.55 9.23 9.15
CA ARG A 110 -21.79 8.98 9.90
C ARG A 110 -21.53 8.47 11.31
N GLU A 111 -20.57 7.58 11.49
CA GLU A 111 -20.21 7.07 12.82
C GLU A 111 -19.68 8.18 13.74
N LEU A 112 -18.84 9.07 13.19
CA LEU A 112 -18.34 10.24 13.91
C LEU A 112 -19.49 11.19 14.30
N ALA A 113 -20.45 11.41 13.39
CA ALA A 113 -21.63 12.23 13.67
C ALA A 113 -22.57 11.59 14.70
N ALA A 114 -22.65 10.26 14.74
CA ALA A 114 -23.46 9.49 15.69
C ALA A 114 -22.80 9.32 17.07
N GLY A 115 -21.53 9.73 17.23
CA GLY A 115 -20.80 9.60 18.48
C GLY A 115 -20.43 8.17 18.86
N ASP A 116 -20.29 7.28 17.87
CA ASP A 116 -20.04 5.84 18.10
C ASP A 116 -18.72 5.60 18.88
N PRO A 117 -18.76 4.99 20.07
CA PRO A 117 -17.58 4.65 20.85
C PRO A 117 -16.64 3.63 20.17
N GLN A 118 -17.14 2.75 19.30
CA GLN A 118 -16.29 1.77 18.58
C GLN A 118 -15.42 2.42 17.51
N ALA A 119 -15.83 3.58 16.97
CA ALA A 119 -14.97 4.39 16.10
C ALA A 119 -13.75 4.96 16.85
N ASN A 120 -13.67 4.84 18.19
CA ASN A 120 -12.66 5.45 19.05
C ASN A 120 -11.61 4.47 19.58
N GLY A 121 -10.97 3.71 18.69
CA GLY A 121 -9.64 3.19 18.94
C GLY A 121 -8.61 4.33 19.04
N TRP A 122 -8.66 5.18 20.07
CA TRP A 122 -7.81 6.38 20.20
C TRP A 122 -6.33 6.06 19.99
N PHE A 123 -5.87 4.92 20.52
CA PHE A 123 -4.51 4.44 20.31
C PHE A 123 -4.21 4.12 18.83
N GLN A 124 -5.13 3.44 18.14
CA GLN A 124 -4.99 3.15 16.71
C GLN A 124 -5.02 4.43 15.88
N LYS A 125 -5.96 5.36 16.15
CA LYS A 125 -6.02 6.68 15.49
C LYS A 125 -4.75 7.49 15.73
N PHE A 126 -4.24 7.50 16.96
CA PHE A 126 -2.99 8.18 17.30
C PHE A 126 -1.80 7.59 16.54
N ILE A 127 -1.72 6.27 16.41
CA ILE A 127 -0.64 5.64 15.63
C ILE A 127 -0.81 5.92 14.13
N LEU A 128 -1.98 5.62 13.57
CA LEU A 128 -2.24 5.68 12.14
C LEU A 128 -2.21 7.11 11.59
N TYR A 129 -2.71 8.09 12.36
CA TYR A 129 -2.85 9.49 11.92
C TYR A 129 -1.87 10.44 12.62
N GLY A 130 -1.39 10.10 13.82
CA GLY A 130 -0.47 10.95 14.60
C GLY A 130 1.01 10.54 14.53
N LEU A 131 1.32 9.27 14.30
CA LEU A 131 2.69 8.74 14.28
C LEU A 131 3.15 8.37 12.86
N PHE A 132 2.47 7.44 12.20
CA PHE A 132 2.85 6.89 10.90
C PHE A 132 2.97 7.91 9.76
N PRO A 133 2.14 8.97 9.69
CA PRO A 133 2.24 9.95 8.60
C PRO A 133 3.49 10.83 8.71
N TYR A 134 4.12 10.87 9.89
CA TYR A 134 5.22 11.77 10.19
C TYR A 134 6.54 11.01 10.38
N ALA A 135 7.35 10.96 9.32
CA ALA A 135 8.61 10.20 9.31
C ALA A 135 9.58 10.59 10.45
N SER A 136 9.60 11.86 10.86
CA SER A 136 10.42 12.33 12.00
C SER A 136 9.97 11.72 13.32
N ARG A 137 8.65 11.73 13.60
CA ARG A 137 8.06 11.13 14.81
C ARG A 137 8.29 9.62 14.82
N LEU A 138 8.08 8.96 13.68
CA LEU A 138 8.31 7.53 13.53
C LEU A 138 9.77 7.14 13.76
N ARG A 139 10.74 7.91 13.22
CA ARG A 139 12.18 7.68 13.50
C ARG A 139 12.52 7.75 14.98
N TRP A 140 11.96 8.72 15.69
CA TRP A 140 12.15 8.85 17.14
C TRP A 140 11.50 7.70 17.91
N ALA A 141 10.28 7.31 17.55
CA ALA A 141 9.59 6.15 18.15
C ALA A 141 10.35 4.83 17.92
N LEU A 142 11.06 4.70 16.80
CA LEU A 142 11.87 3.54 16.47
C LEU A 142 13.27 3.55 17.10
N ALA A 143 13.72 4.66 17.69
CA ALA A 143 15.06 4.77 18.24
C ALA A 143 15.34 3.74 19.36
N PRO A 144 14.45 3.54 20.37
CA PRO A 144 14.66 2.50 21.38
C PRO A 144 14.79 1.11 20.76
N ALA A 145 13.96 0.80 19.77
CA ALA A 145 14.00 -0.49 19.09
C ALA A 145 15.29 -0.72 18.29
N ARG A 146 15.88 0.33 17.70
CA ARG A 146 17.21 0.25 17.06
C ARG A 146 18.29 -0.07 18.09
N TRP A 147 18.24 0.56 19.26
CA TRP A 147 19.21 0.31 20.34
C TRP A 147 19.09 -1.12 20.87
N THR A 148 17.87 -1.61 21.12
CA THR A 148 17.67 -2.99 21.59
C THR A 148 18.11 -4.02 20.55
N GLN A 149 17.79 -3.82 19.27
CA GLN A 149 18.26 -4.69 18.16
C GLN A 149 19.79 -4.67 18.02
N ARG A 150 20.42 -3.51 18.19
CA ARG A 150 21.88 -3.37 18.13
C ARG A 150 22.59 -4.12 19.26
N LEU A 151 21.98 -4.16 20.45
CA LEU A 151 22.48 -4.86 21.62
C LEU A 151 22.08 -6.35 21.65
N GLY A 152 21.24 -6.82 20.71
CA GLY A 152 20.71 -8.19 20.69
C GLY A 152 19.68 -8.48 21.79
N LEU A 153 19.24 -7.46 22.53
CA LEU A 153 18.28 -7.59 23.63
C LEU A 153 16.88 -7.98 23.15
N ASP A 154 16.54 -7.63 21.91
CA ASP A 154 15.31 -8.02 21.25
C ASP A 154 15.22 -9.55 21.11
N ARG A 155 16.29 -10.20 20.64
CA ARG A 155 16.37 -11.65 20.49
C ARG A 155 16.35 -12.35 21.84
N MET A 156 17.03 -11.79 22.84
CA MET A 156 16.98 -12.30 24.21
C MET A 156 15.57 -12.21 24.79
N ALA A 157 14.90 -11.07 24.61
CA ALA A 157 13.54 -10.86 25.10
C ALA A 157 12.51 -11.77 24.40
N GLU A 158 12.68 -12.02 23.10
CA GLU A 158 11.87 -12.99 22.35
C GLU A 158 12.12 -14.43 22.82
N GLY A 159 13.39 -14.84 22.96
CA GLY A 159 13.77 -16.19 23.41
C GLY A 159 13.36 -16.51 24.85
N LEU A 160 13.41 -15.51 25.74
CA LEU A 160 12.94 -15.63 27.13
C LEU A 160 11.42 -15.46 27.27
N GLY A 161 10.70 -15.15 26.18
CA GLY A 161 9.26 -14.92 26.20
C GLY A 161 8.81 -13.64 26.91
N LEU A 162 9.73 -12.71 27.23
CA LEU A 162 9.41 -11.43 27.88
C LEU A 162 8.51 -10.56 27.01
N THR A 163 8.58 -10.71 25.68
CA THR A 163 7.67 -10.02 24.75
C THR A 163 6.21 -10.41 24.95
N LYS A 164 5.92 -11.61 25.49
CA LYS A 164 4.56 -12.07 25.81
C LYS A 164 3.93 -11.33 27.01
N LEU A 165 4.72 -10.56 27.76
CA LEU A 165 4.24 -9.73 28.87
C LEU A 165 3.70 -8.37 28.38
N LEU A 166 3.98 -7.98 27.14
CA LEU A 166 3.46 -6.73 26.57
C LEU A 166 1.94 -6.85 26.30
N PRO A 167 1.19 -5.75 26.28
CA PRO A 167 -0.18 -5.73 25.74
C PRO A 167 -0.25 -6.29 24.32
N LYS A 168 -1.33 -7.01 23.97
CA LYS A 168 -1.48 -7.69 22.66
C LYS A 168 -1.19 -6.76 21.46
N GLN A 169 -1.59 -5.50 21.53
CA GLN A 169 -1.35 -4.52 20.47
C GLN A 169 0.15 -4.21 20.30
N LEU A 170 0.88 -4.05 21.40
CA LEU A 170 2.33 -3.81 21.37
C LEU A 170 3.10 -5.06 20.94
N GLN A 171 2.64 -6.26 21.33
CA GLN A 171 3.20 -7.52 20.83
C GLN A 171 3.15 -7.58 19.30
N ARG A 172 2.00 -7.22 18.70
CA ARG A 172 1.82 -7.19 17.25
C ARG A 172 2.70 -6.15 16.57
N MET A 173 2.78 -4.95 17.14
CA MET A 173 3.66 -3.91 16.59
C MET A 173 5.13 -4.33 16.65
N GLN A 174 5.55 -4.97 17.75
CA GLN A 174 6.89 -5.52 17.89
C GLN A 174 7.16 -6.66 16.89
N SER A 175 6.17 -7.53 16.63
CA SER A 175 6.31 -8.61 15.66
C SER A 175 6.40 -8.10 14.22
N LEU A 176 5.70 -7.01 13.90
CA LEU A 176 5.77 -6.34 12.59
C LEU A 176 7.05 -5.53 12.39
N LEU A 177 7.80 -5.26 13.47
CA LEU A 177 9.03 -4.51 13.38
C LEU A 177 10.11 -5.36 12.66
N PRO A 178 10.66 -4.88 11.53
CA PRO A 178 11.70 -5.60 10.81
C PRO A 178 13.04 -5.43 11.53
N LYS A 179 14.06 -6.13 11.05
CA LYS A 179 15.44 -5.77 11.39
C LYS A 179 15.71 -4.38 10.82
N LEU A 180 15.84 -3.39 11.72
CA LEU A 180 16.03 -2.01 11.31
C LEU A 180 17.46 -1.83 10.79
N PRO A 181 17.64 -1.28 9.59
CA PRO A 181 18.97 -0.94 9.11
C PRO A 181 19.58 0.17 9.99
N PRO A 182 20.92 0.32 9.97
CA PRO A 182 21.56 1.45 10.61
C PRO A 182 20.95 2.76 10.08
N PRO A 183 20.91 3.83 10.90
CA PRO A 183 20.43 5.13 10.46
C PRO A 183 21.17 5.57 9.19
N THR A 184 20.42 5.80 8.12
CA THR A 184 20.97 6.35 6.88
C THR A 184 20.88 7.87 6.91
N PRO A 185 21.86 8.59 6.34
CA PRO A 185 21.74 10.03 6.17
C PRO A 185 20.55 10.34 5.27
N ARG A 186 19.97 11.53 5.42
CA ARG A 186 18.92 11.99 4.49
C ARG A 186 19.52 12.15 3.10
N LEU A 187 18.73 11.84 2.07
CA LEU A 187 19.10 12.11 0.69
C LEU A 187 19.36 13.62 0.49
N PRO A 188 20.37 14.01 -0.31
CA PRO A 188 20.52 15.38 -0.80
C PRO A 188 19.29 15.85 -1.58
N GLU A 189 19.09 17.17 -1.72
CA GLU A 189 17.97 17.71 -2.50
C GLU A 189 18.13 17.48 -4.00
N VAL A 190 19.37 17.43 -4.47
CA VAL A 190 19.69 17.13 -5.85
C VAL A 190 20.85 16.14 -5.86
N LEU A 191 20.70 15.08 -6.64
CA LEU A 191 21.74 14.11 -6.93
C LEU A 191 22.00 14.12 -8.44
N SER A 192 23.24 14.42 -8.82
CA SER A 192 23.65 14.49 -10.23
C SER A 192 23.58 13.13 -10.93
N PRO A 193 23.23 13.07 -12.22
CA PRO A 193 23.26 11.83 -12.98
C PRO A 193 24.68 11.27 -13.10
N VAL A 194 24.81 9.95 -13.23
CA VAL A 194 26.05 9.30 -13.66
C VAL A 194 26.05 9.25 -15.19
N GLY A 195 27.09 9.82 -15.81
CA GLY A 195 27.20 9.91 -17.26
C GLY A 195 26.32 11.04 -17.84
N LYS A 196 25.82 10.84 -19.07
CA LYS A 196 24.99 11.84 -19.75
C LYS A 196 23.61 11.92 -19.09
N ARG A 197 23.13 13.14 -18.81
CA ARG A 197 21.76 13.36 -18.33
C ARG A 197 20.75 12.91 -19.40
N ARG A 198 19.84 12.02 -19.01
CA ARG A 198 18.76 11.45 -19.82
C ARG A 198 17.38 11.92 -19.37
N ALA A 199 17.21 12.18 -18.08
CA ALA A 199 15.97 12.68 -17.49
C ALA A 199 16.25 13.48 -16.20
N ARG A 200 15.28 14.28 -15.76
CA ARG A 200 15.23 14.89 -14.44
C ARG A 200 13.96 14.44 -13.73
N VAL A 201 14.09 13.83 -12.57
CA VAL A 201 12.99 13.20 -11.86
C VAL A 201 12.93 13.65 -10.42
N ALA A 202 11.73 13.74 -9.85
CA ALA A 202 11.54 13.99 -8.42
C ALA A 202 11.25 12.69 -7.68
N LEU A 203 11.99 12.35 -6.63
CA LEU A 203 11.79 11.13 -5.85
C LEU A 203 10.87 11.39 -4.64
N PHE A 204 9.77 10.63 -4.58
CA PHE A 204 8.93 10.54 -3.40
C PHE A 204 9.48 9.49 -2.44
N THR A 205 9.89 9.91 -1.24
CA THR A 205 10.52 9.06 -0.22
C THR A 205 9.53 8.38 0.71
N GLY A 206 8.30 8.90 0.79
CA GLY A 206 7.24 8.40 1.65
C GLY A 206 7.47 8.59 3.15
N CYS A 207 6.49 8.23 3.98
CA CYS A 207 6.60 8.40 5.43
C CYS A 207 7.24 7.18 6.12
N VAL A 208 6.65 5.99 5.95
CA VAL A 208 7.15 4.73 6.53
C VAL A 208 8.44 4.29 5.85
N ALA A 209 8.50 4.40 4.53
CA ALA A 209 9.70 4.06 3.75
C ALA A 209 10.90 4.93 4.16
N ASP A 210 10.73 6.23 4.32
CA ASP A 210 11.79 7.12 4.79
C ASP A 210 12.29 6.80 6.22
N ALA A 211 11.40 6.31 7.10
CA ALA A 211 11.76 5.96 8.48
C ALA A 211 12.42 4.56 8.61
N MET A 212 11.96 3.57 7.83
CA MET A 212 12.30 2.15 8.01
C MET A 212 13.08 1.54 6.83
N PHE A 213 12.91 2.08 5.62
CA PHE A 213 13.47 1.61 4.36
C PHE A 213 14.34 2.69 3.68
N GLY A 214 14.99 3.55 4.47
CA GLY A 214 15.93 4.57 3.98
C GLY A 214 17.02 4.02 3.04
N PRO A 215 17.62 2.83 3.28
CA PRO A 215 18.53 2.20 2.33
C PRO A 215 17.91 1.97 0.94
N THR A 216 16.64 1.59 0.86
CA THR A 216 15.92 1.38 -0.40
C THR A 216 15.68 2.68 -1.14
N ASN A 217 15.39 3.78 -0.43
CA ASN A 217 15.32 5.11 -1.06
C ASN A 217 16.68 5.53 -1.64
N TRP A 218 17.76 5.25 -0.93
CA TRP A 218 19.12 5.46 -1.41
C TRP A 218 19.47 4.58 -2.62
N ALA A 219 19.10 3.30 -2.59
CA ALA A 219 19.27 2.38 -3.71
C ALA A 219 18.49 2.86 -4.94
N THR A 220 17.24 3.30 -4.73
CA THR A 220 16.39 3.88 -5.78
C THR A 220 17.06 5.11 -6.42
N ALA A 221 17.56 6.05 -5.60
CA ALA A 221 18.26 7.23 -6.10
C ALA A 221 19.52 6.86 -6.91
N ARG A 222 20.34 5.93 -6.42
CA ARG A 222 21.55 5.47 -7.14
C ARG A 222 21.23 4.74 -8.43
N VAL A 223 20.22 3.87 -8.45
CA VAL A 223 19.75 3.20 -9.68
C VAL A 223 19.31 4.24 -10.71
N LEU A 224 18.54 5.25 -10.30
CA LEU A 224 18.16 6.36 -11.18
C LEU A 224 19.39 7.14 -11.70
N GLN A 225 20.35 7.47 -10.83
CA GLN A 225 21.59 8.14 -11.24
C GLN A 225 22.39 7.32 -12.26
N HIS A 226 22.56 6.01 -12.04
CA HIS A 226 23.22 5.09 -12.98
C HIS A 226 22.50 5.00 -14.32
N ASN A 227 21.20 5.26 -14.35
CA ASN A 227 20.40 5.34 -15.56
C ASN A 227 20.37 6.73 -16.19
N GLY A 228 21.25 7.64 -15.75
CA GLY A 228 21.40 8.99 -16.30
C GLY A 228 20.37 9.99 -15.80
N CYS A 229 19.67 9.71 -14.70
CA CYS A 229 18.68 10.63 -14.15
C CYS A 229 19.30 11.62 -13.16
N GLU A 230 19.01 12.91 -13.32
CA GLU A 230 19.16 13.89 -12.25
C GLU A 230 17.99 13.71 -11.27
N VAL A 231 18.29 13.41 -10.00
CA VAL A 231 17.27 13.08 -9.00
C VAL A 231 17.09 14.26 -8.06
N VAL A 232 15.89 14.81 -8.01
CA VAL A 232 15.48 15.86 -7.08
C VAL A 232 14.68 15.23 -5.93
N VAL A 233 14.94 15.64 -4.70
CA VAL A 233 14.24 15.12 -3.52
C VAL A 233 13.61 16.30 -2.76
N PRO A 234 12.35 16.65 -3.04
CA PRO A 234 11.68 17.76 -2.35
C PRO A 234 11.62 17.56 -0.84
N ARG A 235 11.93 18.62 -0.07
CA ARG A 235 11.97 18.57 1.41
C ARG A 235 10.60 18.57 2.06
N ASN A 236 9.63 19.23 1.43
CA ASN A 236 8.31 19.48 2.01
C ASN A 236 7.28 18.41 1.64
N GLN A 237 7.71 17.28 1.09
CA GLN A 237 6.83 16.13 0.85
C GLN A 237 6.38 15.49 2.18
N VAL A 238 5.16 14.98 2.19
CA VAL A 238 4.51 14.37 3.37
C VAL A 238 4.01 12.97 3.05
N CYS A 239 3.31 12.33 3.99
CA CYS A 239 2.65 11.04 3.75
C CYS A 239 1.77 11.11 2.49
N CYS A 240 1.69 10.01 1.73
CA CYS A 240 0.83 9.93 0.55
C CYS A 240 -0.68 9.99 0.89
N GLY A 241 -1.09 9.79 2.14
CA GLY A 241 -2.49 9.82 2.55
C GLY A 241 -3.24 8.50 2.39
N ALA A 242 -2.64 7.45 1.80
CA ALA A 242 -3.31 6.18 1.52
C ALA A 242 -4.00 5.55 2.76
N ILE A 243 -3.31 5.52 3.91
CA ILE A 243 -3.88 4.97 5.15
C ILE A 243 -5.12 5.76 5.59
N HIS A 244 -5.10 7.09 5.44
CA HIS A 244 -6.24 7.93 5.81
C HIS A 244 -7.41 7.70 4.85
N TYR A 245 -7.14 7.67 3.55
CA TYR A 245 -8.19 7.52 2.56
C TYR A 245 -8.89 6.16 2.66
N HIS A 246 -8.13 5.07 2.67
CA HIS A 246 -8.69 3.71 2.71
C HIS A 246 -9.41 3.35 4.02
N SER A 247 -9.14 4.10 5.11
CA SER A 247 -9.86 3.98 6.40
C SER A 247 -11.05 4.95 6.52
N GLY A 248 -11.35 5.73 5.49
CA GLY A 248 -12.47 6.68 5.48
C GLY A 248 -12.15 8.08 6.00
N ALA A 249 -10.90 8.37 6.42
CA ALA A 249 -10.45 9.70 6.82
C ALA A 249 -10.13 10.58 5.58
N GLY A 250 -11.17 10.97 4.84
CA GLY A 250 -11.06 11.70 3.57
C GLY A 250 -10.37 13.06 3.66
N GLU A 251 -10.82 13.96 4.56
CA GLU A 251 -10.30 15.33 4.61
C GLU A 251 -8.80 15.43 4.96
N PRO A 252 -8.28 14.69 5.97
CA PRO A 252 -6.83 14.58 6.18
C PRO A 252 -6.08 14.04 4.95
N ALA A 253 -6.66 13.08 4.21
CA ALA A 253 -6.05 12.55 2.99
C ALA A 253 -5.95 13.62 1.89
N LEU A 254 -7.00 14.42 1.69
CA LEU A 254 -7.00 15.52 0.73
C LEU A 254 -5.96 16.60 1.08
N GLN A 255 -5.85 16.97 2.36
CA GLN A 255 -4.84 17.92 2.83
C GLN A 255 -3.41 17.44 2.56
N LEU A 256 -3.13 16.16 2.82
CA LEU A 256 -1.83 15.55 2.49
C LEU A 256 -1.57 15.55 0.98
N ALA A 257 -2.60 15.29 0.16
CA ALA A 257 -2.50 15.32 -1.29
C ALA A 257 -2.15 16.72 -1.80
N GLN A 258 -2.85 17.76 -1.32
CA GLN A 258 -2.57 19.16 -1.68
C GLN A 258 -1.15 19.59 -1.27
N GLN A 259 -0.69 19.20 -0.08
CA GLN A 259 0.68 19.49 0.39
C GLN A 259 1.73 18.81 -0.50
N ASN A 260 1.52 17.55 -0.87
CA ASN A 260 2.41 16.87 -1.81
C ASN A 260 2.40 17.55 -3.18
N ALA A 261 1.25 17.85 -3.77
CA ALA A 261 1.21 18.57 -5.04
C ALA A 261 1.77 20.01 -4.97
N ALA A 262 1.99 20.55 -3.77
CA ALA A 262 2.74 21.78 -3.55
C ALA A 262 4.25 21.59 -3.36
N ALA A 263 4.66 20.46 -2.81
CA ALA A 263 6.08 20.15 -2.62
C ALA A 263 6.80 19.82 -3.94
N PHE A 264 6.10 19.30 -4.95
CA PHE A 264 6.69 18.86 -6.21
C PHE A 264 6.42 19.88 -7.32
N ASN A 265 7.48 20.51 -7.84
CA ASN A 265 7.38 21.30 -9.07
C ASN A 265 7.36 20.37 -10.29
N VAL A 266 6.17 19.92 -10.66
CA VAL A 266 5.95 18.92 -11.72
C VAL A 266 6.24 19.43 -13.13
N ASP A 267 6.36 20.75 -13.32
CA ASP A 267 6.73 21.36 -14.60
C ASP A 267 8.25 21.26 -14.87
N ASP A 268 9.06 21.21 -13.81
CA ASP A 268 10.52 21.13 -13.94
C ASP A 268 11.04 19.69 -14.03
N VAL A 269 10.18 18.68 -13.92
CA VAL A 269 10.57 17.26 -13.93
C VAL A 269 9.81 16.47 -14.97
N ASP A 270 10.49 15.46 -15.50
CA ASP A 270 9.91 14.51 -16.45
C ASP A 270 8.91 13.58 -15.75
N ALA A 271 9.22 13.16 -14.52
CA ALA A 271 8.37 12.29 -13.71
C ALA A 271 8.58 12.50 -12.19
N VAL A 272 7.54 12.16 -11.42
CA VAL A 272 7.60 11.95 -9.96
C VAL A 272 7.71 10.45 -9.71
N ILE A 273 8.85 10.01 -9.21
CA ILE A 273 9.18 8.59 -9.04
C ILE A 273 8.77 8.12 -7.65
N ILE A 274 8.11 6.97 -7.60
CA ILE A 274 7.74 6.26 -6.38
C ILE A 274 8.27 4.82 -6.42
N ASN A 275 8.69 4.29 -5.26
CA ASN A 275 9.18 2.91 -5.09
C ASN A 275 8.35 2.10 -4.09
N VAL A 276 7.17 2.58 -3.70
CA VAL A 276 6.25 1.87 -2.82
C VAL A 276 4.90 1.79 -3.50
N ALA A 277 4.51 0.57 -3.88
CA ALA A 277 3.28 0.31 -4.62
C ALA A 277 2.02 0.97 -4.02
N GLY A 278 1.85 0.90 -2.68
CA GLY A 278 0.68 1.49 -2.03
C GLY A 278 0.69 3.01 -1.96
N CYS A 279 1.87 3.65 -1.98
CA CYS A 279 1.95 5.09 -2.17
C CYS A 279 1.70 5.45 -3.63
N GLY A 280 2.20 4.66 -4.58
CA GLY A 280 2.04 4.92 -6.01
C GLY A 280 0.60 4.82 -6.49
N SER A 281 -0.17 3.84 -5.99
CA SER A 281 -1.62 3.76 -6.27
C SER A 281 -2.32 5.02 -5.80
N MET A 282 -2.11 5.42 -4.54
CA MET A 282 -2.74 6.62 -3.97
C MET A 282 -2.32 7.91 -4.69
N LEU A 283 -1.02 8.11 -4.95
CA LEU A 283 -0.50 9.32 -5.61
C LEU A 283 -1.05 9.47 -7.04
N LYS A 284 -1.24 8.36 -7.76
CA LYS A 284 -1.91 8.35 -9.08
C LYS A 284 -3.42 8.57 -8.99
N ASP A 285 -4.03 8.32 -7.83
CA ASP A 285 -5.46 8.51 -7.60
C ASP A 285 -5.81 9.90 -7.07
N TYR A 286 -4.82 10.76 -6.79
CA TYR A 286 -5.04 12.10 -6.23
C TYR A 286 -6.04 12.94 -6.99
N GLY A 287 -6.01 12.89 -8.32
CA GLY A 287 -7.00 13.55 -9.16
C GLY A 287 -8.42 13.13 -8.79
N HIS A 288 -8.66 11.83 -8.75
CA HIS A 288 -9.96 11.27 -8.41
C HIS A 288 -10.38 11.54 -6.97
N VAL A 289 -9.46 11.44 -6.01
CA VAL A 289 -9.71 11.84 -4.62
C VAL A 289 -10.18 13.29 -4.54
N ALA A 290 -9.63 14.17 -5.38
CA ALA A 290 -10.06 15.56 -5.46
C ALA A 290 -11.47 15.71 -6.07
N HIS A 291 -11.80 14.94 -7.11
CA HIS A 291 -13.14 14.93 -7.70
C HIS A 291 -14.20 14.41 -6.72
N GLU A 292 -13.85 13.48 -5.85
CA GLU A 292 -14.74 12.91 -4.83
C GLU A 292 -14.89 13.83 -3.61
N LEU A 293 -13.78 14.34 -3.07
CA LEU A 293 -13.77 15.07 -1.78
C LEU A 293 -13.84 16.60 -1.92
N ALA A 294 -13.51 17.15 -3.08
CA ALA A 294 -13.52 18.60 -3.35
C ALA A 294 -14.16 18.94 -4.71
N PRO A 295 -15.40 18.50 -4.98
CA PRO A 295 -16.04 18.65 -6.29
C PRO A 295 -16.23 20.10 -6.73
N ALA A 296 -16.25 21.06 -5.80
CA ALA A 296 -16.43 22.49 -6.07
C ALA A 296 -15.11 23.27 -6.23
N ASP A 297 -13.94 22.65 -6.01
CA ASP A 297 -12.64 23.32 -6.07
C ASP A 297 -11.85 22.91 -7.33
N ASP A 298 -12.16 23.56 -8.46
CA ASP A 298 -11.52 23.31 -9.75
C ASP A 298 -10.00 23.45 -9.71
N ALA A 299 -9.48 24.40 -8.92
CA ALA A 299 -8.05 24.65 -8.83
C ALA A 299 -7.33 23.48 -8.15
N THR A 300 -7.88 22.98 -7.04
CA THR A 300 -7.37 21.77 -6.38
C THR A 300 -7.43 20.56 -7.31
N ARG A 301 -8.55 20.35 -8.01
CA ARG A 301 -8.73 19.21 -8.93
C ARG A 301 -7.71 19.23 -10.05
N GLN A 302 -7.56 20.34 -10.77
CA GLN A 302 -6.59 20.49 -11.85
C GLN A 302 -5.15 20.29 -11.37
N ARG A 303 -4.81 20.81 -10.18
CA ARG A 303 -3.47 20.64 -9.59
C ARG A 303 -3.18 19.17 -9.27
N LEU A 304 -4.13 18.48 -8.64
CA LEU A 304 -3.96 17.08 -8.25
C LEU A 304 -3.99 16.13 -9.45
N ASP A 305 -4.82 16.43 -10.46
CA ASP A 305 -4.78 15.75 -11.76
C ASP A 305 -3.39 15.91 -12.40
N LYS A 306 -2.89 17.15 -12.54
CA LYS A 306 -1.57 17.42 -13.13
C LYS A 306 -0.45 16.68 -12.39
N PHE A 307 -0.49 16.67 -11.06
CA PHE A 307 0.46 15.93 -10.25
C PHE A 307 0.37 14.41 -10.52
N ALA A 308 -0.83 13.83 -10.44
CA ALA A 308 -1.06 12.40 -10.63
C ALA A 308 -0.56 11.89 -11.99
N HIS A 309 -0.72 12.66 -13.06
CA HIS A 309 -0.24 12.31 -14.40
C HIS A 309 1.29 12.18 -14.49
N LYS A 310 2.03 12.87 -13.62
CA LYS A 310 3.49 12.83 -13.58
C LYS A 310 4.02 11.70 -12.70
N VAL A 311 3.17 11.06 -11.89
CA VAL A 311 3.59 9.98 -10.99
C VAL A 311 3.86 8.69 -11.76
N LYS A 312 5.05 8.12 -11.54
CA LYS A 312 5.47 6.84 -12.10
C LYS A 312 6.12 5.96 -11.03
N ASP A 313 5.76 4.68 -11.00
CA ASP A 313 6.56 3.68 -10.30
C ASP A 313 7.97 3.64 -10.93
N VAL A 314 8.97 3.42 -10.10
CA VAL A 314 10.36 3.36 -10.56
C VAL A 314 10.57 2.29 -11.63
N SER A 315 9.84 1.17 -11.56
CA SER A 315 10.00 0.05 -12.48
C SER A 315 9.45 0.38 -13.86
N GLU A 316 8.23 0.95 -13.93
CA GLU A 316 7.66 1.40 -15.22
C GLU A 316 8.46 2.54 -15.83
N PHE A 317 9.00 3.44 -15.00
CA PHE A 317 9.78 4.57 -15.48
C PHE A 317 11.10 4.10 -16.09
N LEU A 318 11.86 3.25 -15.39
CA LEU A 318 13.13 2.73 -15.90
C LEU A 318 12.95 1.93 -17.18
N MET A 319 11.91 1.09 -17.26
CA MET A 319 11.60 0.34 -18.48
C MET A 319 11.21 1.26 -19.64
N SER A 320 10.42 2.31 -19.41
CA SER A 320 10.07 3.27 -20.46
C SER A 320 11.25 4.16 -20.88
N LEU A 321 12.18 4.46 -19.97
CA LEU A 321 13.41 5.19 -20.27
C LEU A 321 14.40 4.37 -21.12
N GLY A 322 14.35 3.04 -21.02
CA GLY A 322 15.38 2.12 -21.54
C GLY A 322 16.51 1.98 -20.51
N PRO A 323 16.46 0.94 -19.65
CA PRO A 323 17.41 0.82 -18.55
C PRO A 323 18.81 0.50 -19.07
N VAL A 324 19.84 1.04 -18.41
CA VAL A 324 21.23 0.64 -18.60
C VAL A 324 21.40 -0.72 -17.92
N ALA A 325 21.77 -1.77 -18.66
CA ALA A 325 21.94 -3.08 -18.04
C ALA A 325 23.04 -3.05 -16.97
N PRO A 326 22.79 -3.56 -15.74
CA PRO A 326 23.81 -3.62 -14.71
C PRO A 326 24.83 -4.74 -15.03
N THR A 327 26.06 -4.59 -14.57
CA THR A 327 27.17 -5.51 -14.93
C THR A 327 27.61 -6.43 -13.80
N GLY A 328 27.29 -6.14 -12.55
CA GLY A 328 27.66 -6.97 -11.41
C GLY A 328 26.77 -8.20 -11.27
N GLU A 329 27.39 -9.37 -11.21
CA GLU A 329 26.67 -10.63 -11.02
C GLU A 329 26.09 -10.74 -9.60
N ILE A 330 24.85 -11.20 -9.46
CA ILE A 330 24.19 -11.52 -8.19
C ILE A 330 23.73 -12.98 -8.25
N LYS A 331 24.58 -13.91 -7.79
CA LYS A 331 24.30 -15.36 -7.80
C LYS A 331 23.27 -15.72 -6.74
N LEU A 332 22.00 -15.49 -7.05
CA LEU A 332 20.91 -15.60 -6.09
C LEU A 332 19.69 -16.22 -6.76
N ARG A 333 19.10 -17.21 -6.11
CA ARG A 333 17.80 -17.74 -6.50
C ARG A 333 16.70 -17.02 -5.73
N ALA A 334 15.91 -16.21 -6.42
CA ALA A 334 14.90 -15.35 -5.82
C ALA A 334 13.51 -15.65 -6.40
N THR A 335 12.47 -15.34 -5.63
CA THR A 335 11.09 -15.33 -6.13
C THR A 335 10.51 -13.92 -6.01
N TYR A 336 9.49 -13.61 -6.81
CA TYR A 336 8.88 -12.28 -6.84
C TYR A 336 7.44 -12.31 -6.33
N HIS A 337 7.15 -11.48 -5.33
CA HIS A 337 5.80 -11.25 -4.85
C HIS A 337 5.23 -9.97 -5.47
N ASP A 338 4.20 -10.14 -6.30
CA ASP A 338 3.42 -9.06 -6.87
C ASP A 338 2.66 -8.31 -5.77
N ALA A 339 3.09 -7.08 -5.49
CA ALA A 339 2.32 -6.21 -4.63
C ALA A 339 1.01 -5.84 -5.33
N CYS A 340 -0.14 -6.14 -4.70
CA CYS A 340 -1.46 -5.96 -5.29
C CYS A 340 -1.72 -4.53 -5.84
N HIS A 341 -1.29 -3.49 -5.14
CA HIS A 341 -1.42 -2.11 -5.62
C HIS A 341 -0.51 -1.79 -6.82
N LEU A 342 0.56 -2.55 -7.05
CA LEU A 342 1.40 -2.40 -8.24
C LEU A 342 0.73 -3.09 -9.44
N CYS A 343 0.36 -4.36 -9.29
CA CYS A 343 -0.18 -5.15 -10.40
C CYS A 343 -1.62 -4.83 -10.78
N HIS A 344 -2.49 -4.51 -9.80
CA HIS A 344 -3.91 -4.31 -10.06
C HIS A 344 -4.29 -2.82 -10.11
N ALA A 345 -3.94 -2.05 -9.08
CA ALA A 345 -4.31 -0.63 -9.02
C ALA A 345 -3.51 0.21 -10.03
N GLN A 346 -2.18 0.00 -10.09
CA GLN A 346 -1.31 0.73 -11.02
C GLN A 346 -1.15 0.03 -12.38
N LYS A 347 -1.56 -1.24 -12.51
CA LYS A 347 -1.46 -2.05 -13.75
C LYS A 347 -0.02 -2.28 -14.23
N ILE A 348 0.92 -2.42 -13.31
CA ILE A 348 2.35 -2.67 -13.55
C ILE A 348 2.68 -4.08 -13.09
N ARG A 349 3.00 -4.98 -14.04
CA ARG A 349 3.14 -6.43 -13.77
C ARG A 349 4.50 -6.97 -14.21
N GLU A 350 4.85 -6.76 -15.47
CA GLU A 350 6.07 -7.34 -16.05
C GLU A 350 7.31 -6.48 -15.76
N GLN A 351 7.16 -5.16 -15.71
CA GLN A 351 8.28 -4.22 -15.62
C GLN A 351 9.25 -4.50 -14.45
N PRO A 352 8.80 -4.86 -13.23
CA PRO A 352 9.72 -5.24 -12.16
C PRO A 352 10.53 -6.51 -12.48
N ARG A 353 9.91 -7.50 -13.12
CA ARG A 353 10.59 -8.75 -13.52
C ARG A 353 11.54 -8.53 -14.68
N ASP A 354 11.13 -7.73 -15.67
CA ASP A 354 11.98 -7.36 -16.80
C ASP A 354 13.26 -6.68 -16.32
N LEU A 355 13.15 -5.72 -15.39
CA LEU A 355 14.32 -5.08 -14.79
C LEU A 355 15.22 -6.05 -14.03
N LEU A 356 14.63 -6.96 -13.25
CA LEU A 356 15.39 -7.96 -12.50
C LEU A 356 16.08 -8.95 -13.45
N SER A 357 15.48 -9.27 -14.59
CA SER A 357 16.08 -10.16 -15.60
C SER A 357 17.36 -9.61 -16.23
N LEU A 358 17.58 -8.29 -16.13
CA LEU A 358 18.82 -7.65 -16.56
C LEU A 358 20.00 -7.90 -15.61
N VAL A 359 19.74 -8.37 -14.39
CA VAL A 359 20.79 -8.62 -13.38
C VAL A 359 21.48 -9.95 -13.69
N PRO A 360 22.78 -9.96 -14.04
CA PRO A 360 23.48 -11.21 -14.32
C PRO A 360 23.48 -12.14 -13.10
N GLY A 361 23.24 -13.43 -13.30
CA GLY A 361 23.28 -14.44 -12.24
C GLY A 361 22.06 -14.52 -11.32
N LEU A 362 21.10 -13.60 -11.45
CA LEU A 362 19.84 -13.65 -10.70
C LEU A 362 18.88 -14.66 -11.36
N GLU A 363 18.55 -15.73 -10.65
CA GLU A 363 17.53 -16.69 -11.09
C GLU A 363 16.19 -16.31 -10.44
N LEU A 364 15.22 -15.89 -11.25
CA LEU A 364 13.85 -15.68 -10.79
C LEU A 364 13.01 -16.94 -10.98
N VAL A 365 12.48 -17.46 -9.87
CA VAL A 365 11.57 -18.61 -9.89
C VAL A 365 10.12 -18.21 -9.62
N PRO A 366 9.14 -18.82 -10.32
CA PRO A 366 7.74 -18.50 -10.13
C PRO A 366 7.26 -18.68 -8.70
N LEU A 367 6.43 -17.75 -8.22
CA LEU A 367 5.70 -17.85 -6.95
C LEU A 367 4.25 -18.25 -7.25
N ALA A 368 3.79 -19.38 -6.72
CA ALA A 368 2.38 -19.73 -6.79
C ALA A 368 1.53 -18.65 -6.09
N GLU A 369 0.43 -18.25 -6.74
CA GLU A 369 -0.49 -17.23 -6.24
C GLU A 369 0.22 -15.90 -5.93
N SER A 370 1.22 -15.52 -6.73
CA SER A 370 2.11 -14.38 -6.48
C SER A 370 1.36 -13.08 -6.15
N GLU A 371 0.22 -12.84 -6.80
CA GLU A 371 -0.66 -11.67 -6.67
C GLU A 371 -1.66 -11.71 -5.50
N ILE A 372 -1.86 -12.87 -4.88
CA ILE A 372 -2.66 -12.95 -3.65
C ILE A 372 -1.95 -12.19 -2.53
N CYS A 373 -2.72 -11.37 -1.81
CA CYS A 373 -2.23 -10.44 -0.79
C CYS A 373 -1.38 -11.15 0.27
N CYS A 374 -0.29 -10.48 0.71
CA CYS A 374 0.56 -10.95 1.81
C CYS A 374 -0.08 -10.79 3.21
N GLY A 375 -1.22 -10.08 3.31
CA GLY A 375 -1.91 -9.77 4.57
C GLY A 375 -1.58 -8.39 5.18
N ALA A 376 -0.71 -7.59 4.56
CA ALA A 376 -0.36 -6.27 5.08
C ALA A 376 -1.49 -5.23 4.92
N ALA A 377 -1.94 -5.03 3.67
CA ALA A 377 -2.99 -4.11 3.22
C ALA A 377 -3.07 -2.78 4.02
N GLY A 378 -1.96 -2.03 4.06
CA GLY A 378 -1.87 -0.77 4.79
C GLY A 378 -1.89 -0.99 6.30
N SER A 379 -2.99 -0.63 6.96
CA SER A 379 -3.21 -0.84 8.40
C SER A 379 -3.93 -2.15 8.74
N TYR A 380 -4.25 -2.97 7.74
CA TYR A 380 -5.09 -4.16 7.90
C TYR A 380 -4.52 -5.18 8.89
N ASN A 381 -3.20 -5.36 8.94
CA ASN A 381 -2.58 -6.24 9.93
C ASN A 381 -2.72 -5.75 11.39
N LEU A 382 -3.12 -4.50 11.61
CA LEU A 382 -3.45 -3.95 12.93
C LEU A 382 -4.95 -4.02 13.22
N THR A 383 -5.79 -3.81 12.21
CA THR A 383 -7.26 -3.76 12.35
C THR A 383 -7.95 -5.12 12.20
N GLN A 384 -7.40 -6.01 11.36
CA GLN A 384 -7.91 -7.34 11.05
C GLN A 384 -6.79 -8.42 11.14
N PRO A 385 -6.18 -8.59 12.32
CA PRO A 385 -4.95 -9.37 12.48
C PRO A 385 -5.13 -10.88 12.20
N GLU A 386 -6.30 -11.46 12.49
CA GLU A 386 -6.57 -12.87 12.24
C GLU A 386 -6.56 -13.18 10.74
N MET A 387 -7.28 -12.39 9.94
CA MET A 387 -7.31 -12.52 8.48
C MET A 387 -5.93 -12.21 7.87
N ALA A 388 -5.23 -11.18 8.36
CA ALA A 388 -3.87 -10.88 7.94
C ALA A 388 -2.89 -12.05 8.18
N ALA A 389 -3.06 -12.77 9.29
CA ALA A 389 -2.26 -13.94 9.62
C ALA A 389 -2.58 -15.15 8.73
N GLN A 390 -3.86 -15.37 8.38
CA GLN A 390 -4.26 -16.42 7.43
C GLN A 390 -3.63 -16.20 6.06
N LEU A 391 -3.79 -14.99 5.49
CA LEU A 391 -3.19 -14.59 4.22
C LEU A 391 -1.65 -14.67 4.26
N GLY A 392 -1.05 -14.24 5.37
CA GLY A 392 0.39 -14.31 5.59
C GLY A 392 0.94 -15.74 5.57
N ARG A 393 0.25 -16.69 6.24
CA ARG A 393 0.64 -18.11 6.26
C ARG A 393 0.56 -18.73 4.87
N ARG A 394 -0.55 -18.50 4.14
CA ARG A 394 -0.70 -18.97 2.75
C ARG A 394 0.45 -18.49 1.86
N LYS A 395 0.79 -17.20 1.95
CA LYS A 395 1.90 -16.62 1.20
C LYS A 395 3.24 -17.23 1.59
N LEU A 396 3.50 -17.40 2.89
CA LEU A 396 4.70 -18.03 3.42
C LEU A 396 4.86 -19.46 2.88
N GLU A 397 3.82 -20.29 2.95
CA GLU A 397 3.86 -21.67 2.45
C GLU A 397 4.24 -21.74 0.97
N ASN A 398 3.67 -20.87 0.13
CA ASN A 398 4.03 -20.80 -1.29
C ASN A 398 5.47 -20.33 -1.51
N ILE A 399 5.96 -19.36 -0.70
CA ILE A 399 7.36 -18.92 -0.75
C ILE A 399 8.29 -20.09 -0.41
N LEU A 400 8.02 -20.83 0.67
CA LEU A 400 8.89 -21.93 1.11
C LEU A 400 8.97 -23.05 0.05
N LYS A 401 7.86 -23.37 -0.62
CA LYS A 401 7.84 -24.34 -1.74
C LYS A 401 8.74 -23.94 -2.90
N THR A 402 9.04 -22.64 -3.06
CA THR A 402 9.95 -22.22 -4.13
C THR A 402 11.38 -22.64 -3.86
N ASN A 403 11.83 -22.82 -2.61
CA ASN A 403 13.25 -22.92 -2.20
C ASN A 403 14.10 -21.68 -2.55
N ALA A 404 13.47 -20.51 -2.72
CA ALA A 404 14.20 -19.27 -2.99
C ALA A 404 14.94 -18.78 -1.73
N GLN A 405 16.10 -18.17 -1.95
CA GLN A 405 16.93 -17.53 -0.92
C GLN A 405 16.49 -16.09 -0.67
N ALA A 406 15.70 -15.52 -1.58
CA ALA A 406 15.14 -14.18 -1.43
C ALA A 406 13.71 -14.09 -1.98
N VAL A 407 12.94 -13.17 -1.41
CA VAL A 407 11.62 -12.76 -1.90
C VAL A 407 11.68 -11.26 -2.21
N ILE A 408 11.50 -10.91 -3.48
CA ILE A 408 11.56 -9.54 -3.95
C ILE A 408 10.14 -8.97 -4.06
N THR A 409 9.92 -7.74 -3.58
CA THR A 409 8.61 -7.07 -3.69
C THR A 409 8.73 -5.54 -3.73
N GLY A 410 7.86 -4.88 -4.50
CA GLY A 410 7.85 -3.43 -4.71
C GLY A 410 7.07 -2.61 -3.66
N ASN A 411 6.87 -3.13 -2.45
CA ASN A 411 6.00 -2.47 -1.47
C ASN A 411 6.46 -2.66 -0.02
N ALA A 412 6.69 -1.55 0.68
CA ALA A 412 7.14 -1.54 2.07
C ALA A 412 6.22 -2.34 3.01
N GLY A 413 4.89 -2.21 2.86
CA GLY A 413 3.93 -2.98 3.66
C GLY A 413 4.08 -4.49 3.45
N CYS A 414 4.26 -4.93 2.21
CA CYS A 414 4.53 -6.33 1.91
C CYS A 414 5.86 -6.78 2.52
N SER A 415 6.91 -5.97 2.40
CA SER A 415 8.21 -6.28 2.98
C SER A 415 8.15 -6.47 4.50
N LEU A 416 7.40 -5.63 5.22
CA LEU A 416 7.22 -5.76 6.68
C LEU A 416 6.51 -7.06 7.04
N GLN A 417 5.39 -7.35 6.37
CA GLN A 417 4.57 -8.52 6.65
C GLN A 417 5.31 -9.82 6.32
N LEU A 418 6.00 -9.88 5.18
CA LEU A 418 6.78 -11.06 4.78
C LEU A 418 7.96 -11.30 5.72
N GLN A 419 8.70 -10.26 6.12
CA GLN A 419 9.78 -10.39 7.09
C GLN A 419 9.29 -10.92 8.44
N MET A 420 8.13 -10.42 8.91
CA MET A 420 7.51 -10.94 10.13
C MET A 420 7.19 -12.44 9.99
N GLN A 421 6.49 -12.84 8.92
CA GLN A 421 6.08 -14.23 8.71
C GLN A 421 7.27 -15.18 8.61
N LEU A 422 8.29 -14.81 7.84
CA LEU A 422 9.53 -15.59 7.70
C LEU A 422 10.28 -15.72 9.03
N ARG A 423 10.43 -14.62 9.78
CA ARG A 423 11.07 -14.62 11.10
C ARG A 423 10.33 -15.52 12.09
N GLN A 424 9.00 -15.42 12.13
CA GLN A 424 8.17 -16.24 13.04
C GLN A 424 8.25 -17.73 12.70
N ALA A 425 8.40 -18.07 11.42
CA ALA A 425 8.59 -19.44 10.97
C ALA A 425 10.06 -19.92 11.04
N GLY A 426 10.99 -19.08 11.53
CA GLY A 426 12.39 -19.46 11.70
C GLY A 426 13.20 -19.53 10.40
N HIS A 427 12.76 -18.85 9.34
CA HIS A 427 13.45 -18.82 8.05
C HIS A 427 14.21 -17.52 7.84
N ASP A 428 15.48 -17.62 7.44
CA ASP A 428 16.33 -16.48 7.09
C ASP A 428 16.35 -16.28 5.56
N ILE A 429 15.18 -15.95 4.99
CA ILE A 429 15.03 -15.62 3.57
C ILE A 429 15.09 -14.09 3.42
N TRP A 430 15.93 -13.61 2.51
CA TRP A 430 16.11 -12.17 2.32
C TRP A 430 14.89 -11.54 1.65
N VAL A 431 14.22 -10.63 2.34
CA VAL A 431 13.15 -9.82 1.73
C VAL A 431 13.75 -8.53 1.19
N ALA A 432 13.68 -8.35 -0.13
CA ALA A 432 14.35 -7.27 -0.84
C ALA A 432 13.38 -6.43 -1.68
N HIS A 433 13.76 -5.19 -1.96
CA HIS A 433 13.14 -4.39 -3.02
C HIS A 433 13.87 -4.59 -4.37
N PRO A 434 13.20 -4.52 -5.53
CA PRO A 434 13.89 -4.59 -6.83
C PRO A 434 15.07 -3.62 -6.97
N MET A 435 14.91 -2.39 -6.44
CA MET A 435 15.97 -1.39 -6.46
C MET A 435 17.18 -1.75 -5.59
N ASP A 436 16.99 -2.53 -4.51
CA ASP A 436 18.12 -2.99 -3.69
C ASP A 436 19.00 -3.97 -4.48
N VAL A 437 18.36 -4.88 -5.25
CA VAL A 437 19.05 -5.86 -6.09
C VAL A 437 19.78 -5.19 -7.25
N LEU A 438 19.10 -4.27 -7.96
CA LEU A 438 19.72 -3.50 -9.04
C LEU A 438 20.89 -2.66 -8.53
N ASP A 439 20.73 -1.94 -7.41
CA ASP A 439 21.82 -1.13 -6.82
C ASP A 439 23.04 -1.98 -6.45
N LEU A 440 22.83 -3.15 -5.85
CA LEU A 440 23.91 -4.09 -5.57
C LEU A 440 24.64 -4.53 -6.85
N SER A 441 23.88 -4.84 -7.91
CA SER A 441 24.44 -5.22 -9.21
C SER A 441 25.22 -4.10 -9.89
N TYR A 442 24.71 -2.86 -9.95
CA TYR A 442 25.47 -1.71 -10.49
C TYR A 442 26.76 -1.43 -9.72
N ARG A 443 26.75 -1.66 -8.40
CA ARG A 443 27.91 -1.45 -7.53
C ARG A 443 28.83 -2.65 -7.43
N GLN A 444 28.51 -3.75 -8.12
CA GLN A 444 29.25 -5.02 -8.09
C GLN A 444 29.43 -5.57 -6.66
N GLN A 445 28.38 -5.54 -5.85
CA GLN A 445 28.38 -6.01 -4.47
C GLN A 445 27.39 -7.16 -4.26
N GLN A 446 27.79 -8.19 -3.52
CA GLN A 446 26.88 -9.26 -3.12
C GLN A 446 25.99 -8.84 -1.93
N PRO A 447 24.72 -9.28 -1.89
CA PRO A 447 23.85 -9.09 -0.75
C PRO A 447 24.43 -9.76 0.50
N ALA A 448 24.11 -9.20 1.67
CA ALA A 448 24.65 -9.70 2.93
C ALA A 448 24.21 -11.13 3.27
N CYS A 449 23.07 -11.59 2.73
CA CYS A 449 22.58 -12.95 2.93
C CYS A 449 23.41 -14.03 2.20
N LEU A 450 24.29 -13.64 1.28
CA LEU A 450 25.22 -14.55 0.59
C LEU A 450 26.64 -14.50 1.19
N ARG A 451 26.87 -13.76 2.28
CA ARG A 451 28.19 -13.58 2.89
C ARG A 451 28.45 -14.51 4.06
#